data_AF-A0A131XIJ4-F1
#
_entry.id   AF-A0A131XIJ4-F1
#
_cell.length_a   1.000
_cell.length_b   1.000
_cell.length_c   1.000
_cell.angle_alpha   90.00
_cell.angle_beta   90.00
_cell.angle_gamma   90.00
#
_symmetry.space_group_name_H-M   'P 1'
#
loop_
_entity.id
_entity.type
_entity.pdbx_description
1 polymer ?
#
loop_
_entity_poly.entity_id
_entity_poly.type
_entity_poly.pdbx_seq_one_letter_code
_entity_poly.pdbx_strand_id
1 'polypeptide(L)'
;MATVTVTISGPLLATLIYEHCNSPGDQEGFLLGEISSRITDTISDAQLHGEKEETNLKICSIISCDLFEFYDKKCHIVADKLSALLRDKQKEVVGWYRFRRNTSLQTSLREQVLHQRLVQKLGQGYGNFFLLALFRGCTSSNDATHSMEHVFLRSIDPAFKHYSAVPLHIVNLGEPGHSDYRMYPGSAASIHQGAFCEVLNSLPADGSLEMVNHMHRLHSLLHTKLREVLNSVAESEEDVATFVDDILQLREKYGALKKATVGPSTSASASESTSTTSK
;
A
#
# COMPACT_ATOMS: atom_id res chain seq x y z
N MET A 1 6.99 27.97 1.64
CA MET A 1 6.63 26.86 0.72
C MET A 1 6.21 25.67 1.55
N ALA A 2 5.07 25.05 1.25
CA ALA A 2 4.61 23.88 2.00
C ALA A 2 5.52 22.67 1.75
N THR A 3 6.15 22.15 2.81
CA THR A 3 6.96 20.93 2.73
C THR A 3 6.10 19.71 3.03
N VAL A 4 6.23 18.70 2.18
CA VAL A 4 5.45 17.46 2.30
C VAL A 4 6.39 16.30 2.56
N THR A 5 6.07 15.46 3.53
CA THR A 5 6.82 14.26 3.89
C THR A 5 5.87 13.06 3.98
N VAL A 6 6.33 11.89 3.57
CA VAL A 6 5.62 10.63 3.80
C VAL A 6 6.31 9.90 4.94
N THR A 7 5.55 9.37 5.89
CA THR A 7 6.08 8.57 7.00
C THR A 7 5.51 7.17 6.99
N ILE A 8 6.38 6.16 7.08
CA ILE A 8 6.01 4.75 7.17
C ILE A 8 6.77 4.07 8.31
N SER A 9 6.16 3.07 8.94
CA SER A 9 6.85 2.25 9.93
C SER A 9 7.71 1.19 9.26
N GLY A 10 8.84 0.85 9.87
CA GLY A 10 9.72 -0.23 9.39
C GLY A 10 9.00 -1.57 9.18
N PRO A 11 8.19 -2.07 10.14
CA PRO A 11 7.43 -3.31 9.97
C PRO A 11 6.46 -3.27 8.79
N LEU A 12 5.75 -2.15 8.59
CA LEU A 12 4.79 -2.04 7.48
C LEU A 12 5.49 -2.04 6.12
N LEU A 13 6.62 -1.34 6.02
CA LEU A 13 7.44 -1.38 4.80
C LEU A 13 8.00 -2.79 4.54
N ALA A 14 8.41 -3.50 5.59
CA ALA A 14 8.87 -4.88 5.47
C ALA A 14 7.75 -5.83 4.99
N THR A 15 6.54 -5.70 5.53
CA THR A 15 5.36 -6.46 5.05
C THR A 15 5.07 -6.18 3.58
N LEU A 16 5.11 -4.91 3.17
CA LEU A 16 4.93 -4.54 1.77
C LEU A 16 5.98 -5.21 0.85
N ILE A 17 7.26 -5.15 1.24
CA ILE A 17 8.34 -5.78 0.47
C ILE A 17 8.17 -7.31 0.44
N TYR A 18 7.77 -7.92 1.55
CA TYR A 18 7.47 -9.35 1.64
C TYR A 18 6.37 -9.76 0.66
N GLU A 19 5.26 -9.02 0.61
CA GLU A 19 4.18 -9.25 -0.37
C GLU A 19 4.67 -9.10 -1.81
N HIS A 20 5.48 -8.09 -2.11
CA HIS A 20 6.05 -7.89 -3.45
C HIS A 20 6.96 -9.04 -3.90
N CYS A 21 7.77 -9.57 -2.99
CA CYS A 21 8.63 -10.73 -3.26
C CYS A 21 7.80 -11.98 -3.59
N ASN A 22 6.71 -12.19 -2.85
CA ASN A 22 5.83 -13.36 -3.02
C ASN A 22 4.87 -13.24 -4.21
N SER A 23 4.62 -12.02 -4.70
CA SER A 23 3.79 -11.82 -5.88
C SER A 23 4.41 -12.46 -7.14
N PRO A 24 3.62 -13.17 -7.97
CA PRO A 24 4.15 -13.82 -9.19
C PRO A 24 4.48 -12.83 -10.31
N GLY A 25 4.08 -11.56 -10.17
CA GLY A 25 4.25 -10.54 -11.21
C GLY A 25 4.12 -9.14 -10.64
N ASP A 26 3.61 -8.21 -11.43
CA ASP A 26 3.34 -6.87 -10.95
C ASP A 26 2.13 -6.86 -10.01
N GLN A 27 2.21 -6.08 -8.94
CA GLN A 27 1.17 -5.97 -7.91
C GLN A 27 0.67 -4.53 -7.79
N GLU A 28 -0.59 -4.36 -7.42
CA GLU A 28 -1.19 -3.07 -7.09
C GLU A 28 -1.74 -3.08 -5.68
N GLY A 29 -2.05 -1.91 -5.13
CA GLY A 29 -2.77 -1.82 -3.88
C GLY A 29 -2.97 -0.39 -3.40
N PHE A 30 -3.63 -0.27 -2.26
CA PHE A 30 -3.99 1.00 -1.63
C PHE A 30 -3.17 1.25 -0.37
N LEU A 31 -2.82 2.51 -0.15
CA LEU A 31 -2.15 3.01 1.03
C LEU A 31 -3.18 3.67 1.93
N LEU A 32 -3.33 3.17 3.15
CA LEU A 32 -4.24 3.71 4.15
C LEU A 32 -3.45 4.42 5.24
N GLY A 33 -3.96 5.54 5.69
CA GLY A 33 -3.23 6.41 6.57
C GLY A 33 -3.95 7.71 6.87
N GLU A 34 -3.16 8.68 7.32
CA GLU A 34 -3.66 9.96 7.78
C GLU A 34 -2.79 11.08 7.24
N ILE A 35 -3.42 12.23 7.01
CA ILE A 35 -2.71 13.46 6.63
C ILE A 35 -2.81 14.44 7.79
N SER A 36 -1.66 14.90 8.27
CA SER A 36 -1.56 15.93 9.28
C SER A 36 -0.81 17.13 8.71
N SER A 37 -1.35 18.34 8.88
CA SER A 37 -0.66 19.58 8.48
C SER A 37 -0.38 20.44 9.71
N ARG A 38 0.79 21.06 9.75
CA ARG A 38 1.24 21.95 10.82
C ARG A 38 1.83 23.21 10.21
N ILE A 39 1.57 24.36 10.84
CA ILE A 39 2.30 25.60 10.55
C ILE A 39 3.41 25.73 11.59
N THR A 40 4.65 25.78 11.14
CA THR A 40 5.82 26.11 11.95
C THR A 40 6.22 27.54 11.68
N ASP A 41 6.26 28.35 12.73
CA ASP A 41 6.80 29.70 12.65
C ASP A 41 8.30 29.66 12.93
N THR A 42 9.10 30.07 11.95
CA THR A 42 10.55 30.16 12.08
C THR A 42 10.93 31.62 12.29
N ILE A 43 11.32 31.93 13.54
CA ILE A 43 11.81 33.26 13.90
C ILE A 43 13.33 33.25 13.66
N SER A 44 13.77 34.10 12.74
CA SER A 44 15.19 34.31 12.48
C SER A 44 15.72 35.54 13.23
N ASP A 45 17.02 35.55 13.56
CA ASP A 45 17.69 36.68 14.23
C ASP A 45 17.62 38.00 13.42
N ALA A 46 17.22 37.93 12.14
CA ALA A 46 17.03 39.08 11.26
C ALA A 46 15.64 39.74 11.37
N GLN A 47 14.82 39.41 12.39
CA GLN A 47 13.43 39.89 12.55
C GLN A 47 12.50 39.54 11.37
N LEU A 48 12.89 38.57 10.55
CA LEU A 48 12.04 38.00 9.50
C LEU A 48 11.26 36.82 10.08
N HIS A 49 9.93 36.92 9.99
CA HIS A 49 9.00 35.84 10.32
C HIS A 49 8.77 35.01 9.05
N GLY A 50 8.99 33.71 9.15
CA GLY A 50 8.74 32.76 8.08
C GLY A 50 7.79 31.68 8.54
N GLU A 51 6.50 31.81 8.21
CA GLU A 51 5.54 30.73 8.39
C GLU A 51 5.80 29.65 7.32
N LYS A 52 6.02 28.42 7.79
CA LYS A 52 6.21 27.25 6.94
C LYS A 52 5.13 26.22 7.25
N GLU A 53 4.38 25.83 6.24
CA GLU A 53 3.45 24.71 6.37
C GLU A 53 4.19 23.39 6.12
N GLU A 54 4.05 22.45 7.05
CA GLU A 54 4.59 21.10 6.98
C GLU A 54 3.45 20.10 7.00
N THR A 55 3.29 19.36 5.91
CA THR A 55 2.27 18.32 5.77
C THR A 55 2.93 16.95 5.83
N ASN A 56 2.54 16.14 6.81
CA ASN A 56 2.99 14.77 6.96
C ASN A 56 1.88 13.79 6.58
N LEU A 57 2.18 12.89 5.65
CA LEU A 57 1.33 11.79 5.24
C LEU A 57 1.83 10.50 5.88
N LYS A 58 1.13 10.03 6.90
CA LYS A 58 1.51 8.83 7.62
C LYS A 58 0.74 7.62 7.11
N ILE A 59 1.47 6.65 6.57
CA ILE A 59 0.92 5.38 6.10
C ILE A 59 0.83 4.43 7.30
N CYS A 60 -0.37 3.91 7.57
CA CYS A 60 -0.67 3.05 8.71
C CYS A 60 -1.00 1.62 8.32
N SER A 61 -1.58 1.41 7.13
CA SER A 61 -1.98 0.09 6.64
C SER A 61 -1.95 0.05 5.12
N ILE A 62 -1.99 -1.16 4.57
CA ILE A 62 -1.90 -1.45 3.15
C ILE A 62 -3.00 -2.46 2.80
N ILE A 63 -3.57 -2.33 1.61
CA ILE A 63 -4.44 -3.35 0.99
C ILE A 63 -3.86 -3.70 -0.37
N SER A 64 -3.37 -4.92 -0.54
CA SER A 64 -2.96 -5.43 -1.84
C SER A 64 -4.16 -5.80 -2.71
N CYS A 65 -4.00 -5.65 -4.02
CA CYS A 65 -4.99 -6.04 -5.01
C CYS A 65 -4.33 -6.64 -6.26
N ASP A 66 -5.12 -7.45 -6.95
CA ASP A 66 -4.71 -8.04 -8.22
C ASP A 66 -4.85 -7.02 -9.36
N LEU A 67 -4.10 -7.29 -10.43
CA LEU A 67 -4.16 -6.53 -11.66
C LEU A 67 -5.59 -6.49 -12.25
N PHE A 68 -6.07 -5.28 -12.58
CA PHE A 68 -7.40 -5.04 -13.15
C PHE A 68 -8.57 -5.45 -12.25
N GLU A 69 -8.34 -5.57 -10.94
CA GLU A 69 -9.40 -5.97 -10.01
C GLU A 69 -10.46 -4.86 -9.89
N PHE A 70 -10.06 -3.60 -9.74
CA PHE A 70 -10.97 -2.47 -9.53
C PHE A 70 -11.18 -1.57 -10.77
N TYR A 71 -10.53 -1.87 -11.90
CA TYR A 71 -10.65 -1.07 -13.13
C TYR A 71 -10.60 -1.92 -14.41
N ASP A 72 -11.22 -1.41 -15.47
CA ASP A 72 -11.24 -2.05 -16.81
C ASP A 72 -9.99 -1.69 -17.64
N LYS A 73 -9.74 -2.40 -18.75
CA LYS A 73 -8.62 -2.16 -19.69
C LYS A 73 -8.56 -0.73 -20.22
N LYS A 74 -9.70 -0.03 -20.25
CA LYS A 74 -9.83 1.41 -20.58
C LYS A 74 -9.56 2.34 -19.38
N CYS A 75 -8.97 1.81 -18.31
CA CYS A 75 -8.70 2.45 -17.02
C CYS A 75 -9.96 2.96 -16.29
N HIS A 76 -11.16 2.49 -16.64
CA HIS A 76 -12.41 2.94 -16.01
C HIS A 76 -12.55 2.26 -14.65
N ILE A 77 -12.70 3.05 -13.59
CA ILE A 77 -12.89 2.55 -12.23
C ILE A 77 -14.29 1.97 -12.10
N VAL A 78 -14.38 0.70 -11.70
CA VAL A 78 -15.65 0.04 -11.41
C VAL A 78 -15.98 0.29 -9.94
N ALA A 79 -16.93 1.18 -9.68
CA ALA A 79 -17.26 1.64 -8.33
C ALA A 79 -17.63 0.48 -7.39
N ASP A 80 -18.41 -0.49 -7.86
CA ASP A 80 -18.84 -1.64 -7.06
C ASP A 80 -17.65 -2.47 -6.59
N LYS A 81 -16.70 -2.76 -7.48
CA LYS A 81 -15.49 -3.52 -7.15
C LYS A 81 -14.56 -2.74 -6.23
N LEU A 82 -14.40 -1.44 -6.48
CA LEU A 82 -13.62 -0.57 -5.59
C LEU A 82 -14.22 -0.51 -4.19
N SER A 83 -15.55 -0.41 -4.10
CA SER A 83 -16.26 -0.39 -2.81
C SER A 83 -16.19 -1.73 -2.09
N ALA A 84 -16.22 -2.86 -2.82
CA ALA A 84 -16.05 -4.19 -2.26
C ALA A 84 -14.63 -4.41 -1.71
N LEU A 85 -13.62 -3.86 -2.40
CA LEU A 85 -12.21 -3.96 -2.00
C LEU A 85 -11.91 -3.09 -0.76
N LEU A 86 -12.34 -1.83 -0.78
CA LEU A 86 -12.03 -0.88 0.30
C LEU A 86 -13.00 -0.96 1.48
N ARG A 87 -14.20 -1.53 1.27
CA ARG A 87 -15.30 -1.60 2.26
C ARG A 87 -15.51 -0.24 2.93
N ASP A 88 -15.35 -0.18 4.25
CA ASP A 88 -15.56 1.01 5.08
C ASP A 88 -14.32 1.92 5.15
N LYS A 89 -13.17 1.49 4.63
CA LYS A 89 -11.88 2.18 4.76
C LYS A 89 -11.60 3.20 3.66
N GLN A 90 -12.59 3.54 2.82
CA GLN A 90 -12.40 4.48 1.70
C GLN A 90 -11.90 5.86 2.13
N LYS A 91 -12.30 6.32 3.32
CA LYS A 91 -11.91 7.62 3.87
C LYS A 91 -10.45 7.65 4.35
N GLU A 92 -9.89 6.50 4.70
CA GLU A 92 -8.52 6.34 5.19
C GLU A 92 -7.50 6.23 4.04
N VAL A 93 -7.96 6.16 2.77
CA VAL A 93 -7.05 6.00 1.63
C VAL A 93 -6.30 7.30 1.34
N VAL A 94 -5.00 7.30 1.61
CA VAL A 94 -4.09 8.43 1.33
C VAL A 94 -3.39 8.31 -0.02
N GLY A 95 -3.44 7.14 -0.64
CA GLY A 95 -2.84 6.90 -1.94
C GLY A 95 -2.96 5.46 -2.41
N TRP A 96 -2.23 5.15 -3.47
CA TRP A 96 -2.11 3.79 -3.99
C TRP A 96 -0.67 3.52 -4.41
N TYR A 97 -0.33 2.23 -4.50
CA TYR A 97 0.99 1.80 -4.91
C TYR A 97 0.94 0.84 -6.10
N ARG A 98 2.05 0.81 -6.83
CA ARG A 98 2.30 -0.09 -7.95
C ARG A 98 3.68 -0.68 -7.81
N PHE A 99 3.77 -2.01 -7.78
CA PHE A 99 5.02 -2.74 -7.81
C PHE A 99 5.28 -3.30 -9.21
N ARG A 100 6.50 -3.11 -9.70
CA ARG A 100 6.97 -3.60 -11.01
C ARG A 100 8.36 -4.23 -10.87
N ARG A 101 8.67 -5.22 -11.71
CA ARG A 101 9.98 -5.89 -11.72
C ARG A 101 10.82 -5.40 -12.91
N ASN A 102 12.08 -5.02 -12.64
CA ASN A 102 13.08 -4.65 -13.66
C ASN A 102 12.68 -3.49 -14.60
N THR A 103 11.80 -2.58 -14.16
CA THR A 103 11.34 -1.42 -14.97
C THR A 103 11.80 -0.08 -14.41
N SER A 104 11.94 0.98 -15.20
CA SER A 104 12.22 2.33 -14.69
C SER A 104 11.21 2.82 -13.63
N LEU A 105 11.66 3.57 -12.62
CA LEU A 105 10.80 4.28 -11.64
C LEU A 105 10.21 5.57 -12.24
N GLN A 106 9.45 5.44 -13.33
CA GLN A 106 8.72 6.54 -13.95
C GLN A 106 7.24 6.19 -14.07
N THR A 107 6.37 7.20 -14.04
CA THR A 107 4.93 6.99 -14.19
C THR A 107 4.60 6.57 -15.61
N SER A 108 3.85 5.48 -15.75
CA SER A 108 3.29 5.07 -17.04
C SER A 108 2.03 5.89 -17.37
N LEU A 109 1.67 5.99 -18.66
CA LEU A 109 0.43 6.66 -19.06
C LEU A 109 -0.81 6.05 -18.37
N ARG A 110 -0.80 4.73 -18.16
CA ARG A 110 -1.85 4.02 -17.41
C ARG A 110 -1.92 4.51 -15.97
N GLU A 111 -0.78 4.57 -15.28
CA GLU A 111 -0.70 5.06 -13.90
C GLU A 111 -1.16 6.51 -13.78
N GLN A 112 -0.83 7.36 -14.76
CA GLN A 112 -1.28 8.75 -14.78
C GLN A 112 -2.80 8.87 -14.89
N VAL A 113 -3.41 8.18 -15.85
CA VAL A 113 -4.87 8.18 -16.04
C VAL A 113 -5.59 7.57 -14.84
N LEU A 114 -5.06 6.47 -14.28
CA LEU A 114 -5.65 5.82 -13.13
C LEU A 114 -5.56 6.70 -11.88
N HIS A 115 -4.40 7.31 -11.63
CA HIS A 115 -4.21 8.23 -10.52
C HIS A 115 -5.16 9.42 -10.62
N GLN A 116 -5.32 10.04 -11.79
CA GLN A 116 -6.29 11.11 -12.00
C GLN A 116 -7.72 10.68 -11.62
N ARG A 117 -8.14 9.48 -12.05
CA ARG A 117 -9.49 8.96 -11.77
C ARG A 117 -9.68 8.60 -10.30
N LEU A 118 -8.64 8.06 -9.64
CA LEU A 118 -8.66 7.76 -8.22
C LEU A 118 -8.75 9.03 -7.38
N VAL A 119 -8.01 10.08 -7.74
CA VAL A 119 -8.11 11.40 -7.07
C VAL A 119 -9.51 11.98 -7.17
N GLN A 120 -10.17 11.86 -8.33
CA GLN A 120 -11.55 12.33 -8.49
C GLN A 120 -12.57 11.57 -7.63
N LYS A 121 -12.33 10.27 -7.37
CA LYS A 121 -13.24 9.40 -6.63
C LYS A 121 -12.97 9.37 -5.12
N LEU A 122 -11.72 9.20 -4.72
CA LEU A 122 -11.29 9.01 -3.33
C LEU A 122 -10.63 10.27 -2.75
N GLY A 123 -10.11 11.16 -3.59
CA GLY A 123 -9.38 12.37 -3.18
C GLY A 123 -10.29 13.54 -2.76
N GLN A 124 -11.58 13.31 -2.50
CA GLN A 124 -12.52 14.32 -1.98
C GLN A 124 -12.11 14.71 -0.55
N GLY A 125 -11.14 15.61 -0.43
CA GLY A 125 -10.56 16.08 0.84
C GLY A 125 -9.03 16.13 0.81
N TYR A 126 -8.39 15.28 0.02
CA TYR A 126 -6.93 15.17 -0.06
C TYR A 126 -6.31 15.99 -1.20
N GLY A 127 -7.09 16.40 -2.21
CA GLY A 127 -6.64 17.29 -3.28
C GLY A 127 -5.32 16.84 -3.93
N ASN A 128 -4.30 17.69 -3.87
CA ASN A 128 -2.97 17.43 -4.45
C ASN A 128 -2.06 16.56 -3.57
N PHE A 129 -2.53 16.10 -2.40
CA PHE A 129 -1.74 15.28 -1.47
C PHE A 129 -1.94 13.77 -1.67
N PHE A 130 -2.84 13.34 -2.56
CA PHE A 130 -3.03 11.92 -2.85
C PHE A 130 -1.76 11.31 -3.47
N LEU A 131 -1.29 10.20 -2.90
CA LEU A 131 0.00 9.61 -3.27
C LEU A 131 -0.11 8.55 -4.36
N LEU A 132 0.92 8.51 -5.21
CA LEU A 132 1.26 7.39 -6.07
C LEU A 132 2.64 6.86 -5.65
N ALA A 133 2.70 5.68 -5.06
CA ALA A 133 3.96 5.02 -4.73
C ALA A 133 4.34 4.02 -5.83
N LEU A 134 5.54 4.15 -6.37
CA LEU A 134 6.11 3.19 -7.31
C LEU A 134 7.21 2.40 -6.63
N PHE A 135 7.11 1.08 -6.68
CA PHE A 135 8.10 0.15 -6.18
C PHE A 135 8.71 -0.63 -7.33
N ARG A 136 10.02 -0.83 -7.27
CA ARG A 136 10.81 -1.52 -8.29
C ARG A 136 11.72 -2.55 -7.64
N GLY A 137 11.51 -3.82 -7.98
CA GLY A 137 12.47 -4.89 -7.68
C GLY A 137 13.44 -5.08 -8.85
N CYS A 138 14.74 -4.93 -8.59
CA CYS A 138 15.81 -5.22 -9.55
C CYS A 138 16.71 -6.31 -9.05
N THR A 139 17.26 -7.07 -9.98
CA THR A 139 18.30 -8.04 -9.70
C THR A 139 19.51 -7.78 -10.61
N SER A 140 20.71 -7.98 -10.08
CA SER A 140 21.95 -7.91 -10.86
C SER A 140 21.99 -9.01 -11.92
N SER A 141 22.83 -8.85 -12.95
CA SER A 141 22.94 -9.81 -14.05
C SER A 141 23.35 -11.23 -13.63
N ASN A 142 23.87 -11.39 -12.41
CA ASN A 142 24.32 -12.66 -11.83
C ASN A 142 23.43 -13.12 -10.66
N ASP A 143 22.30 -12.46 -10.42
CA ASP A 143 21.37 -12.73 -9.31
C ASP A 143 21.98 -12.67 -7.90
N ALA A 144 23.17 -12.08 -7.75
CA ALA A 144 23.85 -11.98 -6.46
C ALA A 144 23.46 -10.72 -5.66
N THR A 145 22.85 -9.72 -6.28
CA THR A 145 22.49 -8.46 -5.64
C THR A 145 21.08 -8.06 -6.06
N HIS A 146 20.20 -7.92 -5.06
CA HIS A 146 18.84 -7.44 -5.24
C HIS A 146 18.71 -6.01 -4.72
N SER A 147 18.00 -5.16 -5.47
CA SER A 147 17.70 -3.78 -5.08
C SER A 147 16.19 -3.57 -5.11
N MET A 148 15.65 -3.03 -4.02
CA MET A 148 14.24 -2.66 -3.88
C MET A 148 14.15 -1.14 -3.81
N GLU A 149 13.95 -0.52 -4.96
CA GLU A 149 13.86 0.93 -5.10
C GLU A 149 12.40 1.38 -4.98
N HIS A 150 12.17 2.56 -4.42
CA HIS A 150 10.84 3.11 -4.26
C HIS A 150 10.83 4.62 -4.48
N VAL A 151 9.70 5.16 -4.95
CA VAL A 151 9.47 6.60 -5.06
C VAL A 151 8.01 6.91 -4.76
N PHE A 152 7.79 7.92 -3.91
CA PHE A 152 6.47 8.46 -3.62
C PHE A 152 6.26 9.72 -4.45
N LEU A 153 5.20 9.76 -5.22
CA LEU A 153 4.89 10.83 -6.15
C LEU A 153 3.58 11.49 -5.78
N ARG A 154 3.53 12.82 -5.92
CA ARG A 154 2.31 13.61 -5.85
C ARG A 154 2.13 14.43 -7.12
N SER A 155 0.90 14.65 -7.54
CA SER A 155 0.61 15.58 -8.64
C SER A 155 0.74 17.02 -8.17
N ILE A 156 1.54 17.83 -8.86
CA ILE A 156 1.65 19.27 -8.58
C ILE A 156 0.61 20.07 -9.37
N ASP A 157 0.21 19.55 -10.53
CA ASP A 157 -0.62 20.23 -11.51
C ASP A 157 -2.04 19.63 -11.49
N PRO A 158 -3.11 20.44 -11.50
CA PRO A 158 -4.48 19.95 -11.71
C PRO A 158 -4.67 19.16 -13.01
N ALA A 159 -3.79 19.35 -14.01
CA ALA A 159 -3.78 18.56 -15.25
C ALA A 159 -3.08 17.19 -15.13
N PHE A 160 -2.50 16.85 -13.96
CA PHE A 160 -1.81 15.57 -13.70
C PHE A 160 -0.64 15.26 -14.65
N LYS A 161 0.00 16.31 -15.21
CA LYS A 161 1.14 16.18 -16.13
C LYS A 161 2.49 16.15 -15.42
N HIS A 162 2.57 16.78 -14.25
CA HIS A 162 3.81 16.95 -13.50
C HIS A 162 3.71 16.33 -12.11
N TYR A 163 4.67 15.46 -11.81
CA TYR A 163 4.77 14.77 -10.53
C TYR A 163 6.00 15.25 -9.77
N SER A 164 5.84 15.52 -8.48
CA SER A 164 6.95 15.75 -7.55
C SER A 164 7.22 14.48 -6.77
N ALA A 165 8.49 14.12 -6.64
CA ALA A 165 8.90 13.18 -5.61
C ALA A 165 8.64 13.79 -4.22
N VAL A 166 8.17 12.97 -3.30
CA VAL A 166 7.95 13.29 -1.89
C VAL A 166 8.93 12.44 -1.08
N PRO A 167 9.72 13.03 -0.17
CA PRO A 167 10.66 12.27 0.65
C PRO A 167 9.90 11.31 1.58
N LEU A 168 10.40 10.06 1.63
CA LEU A 168 9.95 9.06 2.59
C LEU A 168 10.83 9.11 3.85
N HIS A 169 10.19 9.12 5.00
CA HIS A 169 10.79 8.97 6.31
C HIS A 169 10.37 7.63 6.91
N ILE A 170 11.35 6.80 7.26
CA ILE A 170 11.12 5.49 7.88
C ILE A 170 11.38 5.62 9.37
N VAL A 171 10.31 5.48 10.15
CA VAL A 171 10.38 5.58 11.61
C VAL A 171 11.21 4.43 12.16
N ASN A 172 12.25 4.75 12.94
CA ASN A 172 13.13 3.78 13.58
C ASN A 172 13.50 4.22 15.00
N LEU A 173 14.01 3.29 15.81
CA LEU A 173 14.38 3.54 17.22
C LEU A 173 15.68 4.34 17.38
N GLY A 174 16.53 4.35 16.35
CA GLY A 174 17.84 5.00 16.38
C GLY A 174 17.81 6.48 16.04
N GLU A 175 16.66 7.01 15.65
CA GLU A 175 16.51 8.43 15.35
C GLU A 175 16.55 9.22 16.65
N PRO A 176 17.53 10.13 16.81
CA PRO A 176 17.56 10.99 17.98
C PRO A 176 16.41 11.98 17.82
N GLY A 177 15.30 11.72 18.51
CA GLY A 177 14.22 12.68 18.69
C GLY A 177 14.71 13.86 19.52
N HIS A 178 15.55 14.73 18.95
CA HIS A 178 16.06 15.95 19.58
C HIS A 178 15.02 17.08 19.61
N SER A 179 13.77 16.71 19.85
CA SER A 179 12.83 17.60 20.51
C SER A 179 12.29 16.81 21.68
N ASP A 180 12.63 17.25 22.90
CA ASP A 180 12.15 16.67 24.17
C ASP A 180 10.60 16.63 24.28
N TYR A 181 9.91 17.20 23.28
CA TYR A 181 8.46 17.23 23.16
C TYR A 181 7.99 16.63 21.83
N ARG A 182 6.97 15.78 21.94
CA ARG A 182 6.25 15.22 20.79
C ARG A 182 5.44 16.32 20.10
N MET A 183 5.89 16.74 18.92
CA MET A 183 5.28 17.83 18.16
C MET A 183 4.09 17.43 17.29
N TYR A 184 3.97 16.14 16.95
CA TYR A 184 2.83 15.59 16.22
C TYR A 184 1.88 14.90 17.19
N PRO A 185 0.55 15.17 17.14
CA PRO A 185 -0.39 14.26 17.79
C PRO A 185 -0.09 12.84 17.28
N GLY A 186 -0.13 11.84 18.16
CA GLY A 186 0.02 10.47 17.68
C GLY A 186 -1.09 10.17 16.67
N SER A 187 -0.82 9.23 15.74
CA SER A 187 -1.81 8.88 14.71
C SER A 187 -3.17 8.72 15.37
N ALA A 188 -4.15 9.45 14.86
CA ALA A 188 -5.53 9.25 15.24
C ALA A 188 -5.94 7.78 14.97
N ALA A 189 -5.37 7.13 13.96
CA ALA A 189 -5.59 5.73 13.62
C ALA A 189 -5.03 4.74 14.65
N SER A 190 -4.05 5.14 15.47
CA SER A 190 -3.55 4.32 16.59
C SER A 190 -4.21 4.70 17.92
N ILE A 191 -4.59 5.97 18.09
CA ILE A 191 -5.14 6.50 19.33
C ILE A 191 -6.67 6.34 19.41
N HIS A 192 -7.37 6.34 18.28
CA HIS A 192 -8.83 6.28 18.18
C HIS A 192 -9.34 5.00 17.49
N GLN A 193 -8.46 4.15 16.95
CA GLN A 193 -8.86 2.92 16.28
C GLN A 193 -7.81 1.81 16.49
N GLY A 194 -8.26 0.55 16.54
CA GLY A 194 -7.39 -0.63 16.62
C GLY A 194 -6.91 -1.03 18.02
N ALA A 195 -6.14 -2.12 18.08
CA ALA A 195 -5.76 -2.81 19.31
C ALA A 195 -4.95 -1.95 20.30
N PHE A 196 -4.22 -0.93 19.82
CA PHE A 196 -3.47 -0.02 20.68
C PHE A 196 -4.40 0.89 21.51
N CYS A 197 -5.47 1.39 20.88
CA CYS A 197 -6.49 2.20 21.56
C CYS A 197 -7.19 1.39 22.67
N GLU A 198 -7.51 0.12 22.40
CA GLU A 198 -8.09 -0.77 23.41
C GLU A 198 -7.20 -0.94 24.63
N VAL A 199 -5.88 -1.12 24.42
CA VAL A 199 -4.90 -1.20 25.50
C VAL A 199 -4.82 0.12 26.26
N LEU A 200 -4.77 1.26 25.56
CA LEU A 200 -4.75 2.58 26.19
C LEU A 200 -5.99 2.84 27.06
N ASN A 201 -7.18 2.51 26.56
CA ASN A 201 -8.43 2.69 27.30
C ASN A 201 -8.55 1.74 28.51
N SER A 202 -7.84 0.61 28.49
CA SER A 202 -7.82 -0.34 29.62
C SER A 202 -6.98 0.15 30.81
N LEU A 203 -6.17 1.19 30.62
CA LEU A 203 -5.34 1.76 31.69
C LEU A 203 -6.14 2.76 32.54
N PRO A 204 -6.06 2.66 33.88
CA PRO A 204 -6.68 3.65 34.75
C PRO A 204 -6.00 5.01 34.57
N ALA A 205 -6.80 6.07 34.43
CA ALA A 205 -6.36 7.46 34.42
C ALA A 205 -5.97 7.91 35.85
N ASP A 206 -4.97 7.26 36.43
CA ASP A 206 -4.53 7.58 37.78
C ASP A 206 -3.44 8.66 37.71
N GLY A 207 -3.76 9.87 38.16
CA GLY A 207 -2.90 11.06 38.09
C GLY A 207 -1.72 11.06 39.07
N SER A 208 -1.30 9.88 39.54
CA SER A 208 -0.29 9.70 40.58
C SER A 208 1.10 9.41 40.00
N LEU A 209 2.10 9.91 40.70
CA LEU A 209 3.49 10.15 40.32
C LEU A 209 4.38 8.90 40.14
N GLU A 210 3.84 7.75 39.71
CA GLU A 210 4.61 6.54 39.42
C GLU A 210 4.63 6.23 37.92
N MET A 211 5.04 7.21 37.10
CA MET A 211 5.12 7.08 35.63
C MET A 211 5.90 5.83 35.18
N VAL A 212 6.91 5.40 35.95
CA VAL A 212 7.72 4.22 35.63
C VAL A 212 6.89 2.93 35.75
N ASN A 213 6.14 2.76 36.85
CA ASN A 213 5.28 1.60 37.05
C ASN A 213 4.11 1.61 36.06
N HIS A 214 3.57 2.78 35.75
CA HIS A 214 2.55 2.95 34.72
C HIS A 214 3.07 2.54 33.32
N MET A 215 4.27 2.98 32.94
CA MET A 215 4.89 2.63 31.67
C MET A 215 5.24 1.14 31.59
N HIS A 216 5.72 0.54 32.68
CA HIS A 216 5.97 -0.90 32.74
C HIS A 216 4.69 -1.72 32.62
N ARG A 217 3.59 -1.26 33.24
CA ARG A 217 2.27 -1.87 33.12
C ARG A 217 1.72 -1.76 31.70
N LEU A 218 1.80 -0.57 31.09
CA LEU A 218 1.41 -0.35 29.68
C LEU A 218 2.21 -1.26 28.75
N HIS A 219 3.53 -1.35 28.94
CA HIS A 219 4.38 -2.25 28.16
C HIS A 219 3.97 -3.71 28.32
N SER A 220 3.69 -4.15 29.56
CA SER A 220 3.25 -5.52 29.85
C SER A 220 1.90 -5.85 29.20
N LEU A 221 0.93 -4.92 29.24
CA LEU A 221 -0.36 -5.09 28.59
C LEU A 221 -0.24 -5.16 27.07
N LEU A 222 0.57 -4.27 26.47
CA LEU A 222 0.85 -4.31 25.03
C LEU A 222 1.50 -5.62 24.62
N HIS A 223 2.44 -6.13 25.41
CA HIS A 223 3.10 -7.40 25.13
C HIS A 223 2.13 -8.59 25.18
N THR A 224 1.21 -8.61 26.16
CA THR A 224 0.16 -9.64 26.23
C THR A 224 -0.75 -9.57 25.01
N LYS A 225 -1.22 -8.37 24.62
CA LYS A 225 -2.04 -8.20 23.42
C LYS A 225 -1.30 -8.58 22.14
N LEU A 226 0.00 -8.29 22.05
CA LEU A 226 0.82 -8.70 20.91
C LEU A 226 0.88 -10.23 20.79
N ARG A 227 1.00 -10.96 21.91
CA ARG A 227 0.96 -12.43 21.90
C ARG A 227 -0.40 -12.99 21.49
N GLU A 228 -1.49 -12.38 21.95
CA GLU A 228 -2.84 -12.77 21.53
C GLU A 228 -3.03 -12.60 20.02
N VAL A 229 -2.62 -11.46 19.47
CA VAL A 229 -2.68 -11.19 18.03
C VAL A 229 -1.76 -12.12 17.25
N LEU A 230 -0.57 -12.44 17.76
CA LEU A 230 0.36 -13.38 17.12
C LEU A 230 -0.28 -14.75 16.92
N ASN A 231 -0.96 -15.29 17.94
CA ASN A 231 -1.63 -16.57 17.84
C ASN A 231 -2.78 -16.53 16.82
N SER A 232 -3.59 -15.47 16.86
CA SER A 232 -4.69 -15.29 15.90
C SER A 232 -4.18 -15.16 14.45
N VAL A 233 -3.05 -14.48 14.24
CA VAL A 233 -2.44 -14.35 12.90
C VAL A 233 -1.91 -15.70 12.44
N ALA A 234 -1.24 -16.47 13.31
CA ALA A 234 -0.72 -17.80 12.97
C ALA A 234 -1.84 -18.77 12.55
N GLU A 235 -2.95 -18.80 13.28
CA GLU A 235 -4.14 -19.58 12.91
C GLU A 235 -4.69 -19.12 11.55
N SER A 236 -4.79 -17.80 11.33
CA SER A 236 -5.29 -17.27 10.05
C SER A 236 -4.36 -17.55 8.86
N GLU A 237 -3.05 -17.59 9.07
CA GLU A 237 -2.07 -17.95 8.02
C GLU A 237 -2.18 -19.43 7.65
N GLU A 238 -2.40 -20.31 8.64
CA GLU A 238 -2.67 -21.73 8.40
C GLU A 238 -3.96 -21.90 7.58
N ASP A 239 -5.05 -21.24 7.98
CA ASP A 239 -6.31 -21.27 7.24
C ASP A 239 -6.14 -20.77 5.80
N VAL A 240 -5.46 -19.64 5.59
CA VAL A 240 -5.20 -19.09 4.25
C VAL A 240 -4.38 -20.06 3.40
N ALA A 241 -3.37 -20.73 3.99
CA ALA A 241 -2.58 -21.73 3.27
C ALA A 241 -3.45 -22.90 2.79
N THR A 242 -4.34 -23.42 3.65
CA THR A 242 -5.26 -24.50 3.26
C THR A 242 -6.22 -24.07 2.14
N PHE A 243 -6.78 -22.85 2.22
CA PHE A 243 -7.66 -22.34 1.18
C PHE A 243 -6.95 -22.11 -0.15
N VAL A 244 -5.70 -21.66 -0.13
CA VAL A 244 -4.89 -21.51 -1.35
C VAL A 244 -4.67 -22.86 -2.01
N ASP A 245 -4.33 -23.90 -1.25
CA ASP A 245 -4.16 -25.26 -1.77
C ASP A 245 -5.45 -25.82 -2.38
N ASP A 246 -6.58 -25.63 -1.70
CA ASP A 246 -7.90 -26.04 -2.20
C ASP A 246 -8.26 -25.32 -3.51
N ILE A 247 -8.01 -24.01 -3.60
CA ILE A 247 -8.26 -23.23 -4.82
C ILE A 247 -7.38 -23.72 -5.97
N LEU A 248 -6.12 -24.05 -5.70
CA LEU A 248 -5.20 -24.60 -6.71
C LEU A 248 -5.70 -25.95 -7.22
N GLN A 249 -6.04 -26.88 -6.33
CA GLN A 249 -6.59 -28.19 -6.71
C GLN A 249 -7.89 -28.06 -7.52
N LEU A 250 -8.78 -27.14 -7.13
CA LEU A 250 -10.03 -26.88 -7.86
C LEU A 250 -9.76 -26.28 -9.25
N ARG A 251 -8.80 -25.36 -9.37
CA ARG A 251 -8.38 -24.81 -10.67
C ARG A 251 -7.81 -25.89 -11.59
N GLU A 252 -7.02 -26.81 -11.06
CA GLU A 252 -6.46 -27.92 -11.84
C GLU A 252 -7.55 -28.87 -12.34
N LYS A 253 -8.46 -29.30 -11.45
CA LYS A 253 -9.62 -30.14 -11.80
C LYS A 253 -10.49 -29.47 -12.86
N TYR A 254 -10.79 -28.18 -12.69
CA TYR A 254 -11.57 -27.41 -13.66
C TYR A 254 -10.83 -27.29 -15.01
N GLY A 255 -9.51 -27.06 -14.98
CA GLY A 255 -8.68 -27.02 -16.18
C GLY A 255 -8.65 -28.35 -16.95
N ALA A 256 -8.57 -29.48 -16.24
CA ALA A 256 -8.64 -30.82 -16.82
C ALA A 256 -10.01 -31.10 -17.44
N LEU A 257 -11.09 -30.78 -16.73
CA LEU A 257 -12.46 -30.93 -17.24
C LEU A 257 -12.70 -30.09 -18.49
N LYS A 258 -12.26 -28.82 -18.50
CA LYS A 258 -12.37 -27.92 -19.65
C LYS A 258 -11.59 -28.42 -20.87
N LYS A 259 -10.39 -28.99 -20.66
CA LYS A 259 -9.61 -29.62 -21.74
C LYS A 259 -10.31 -30.87 -22.29
N ALA A 260 -10.93 -31.67 -21.42
CA ALA A 260 -11.72 -32.84 -21.83
C ALA A 260 -13.01 -32.48 -22.58
N THR A 261 -13.58 -31.30 -22.33
CA THR A 261 -14.76 -30.81 -23.10
C THR A 261 -14.40 -30.17 -24.44
N VAL A 262 -13.12 -29.88 -24.72
CA VAL A 262 -12.66 -29.07 -25.87
C VAL A 262 -11.78 -29.86 -26.86
N GLY A 263 -11.90 -31.18 -26.99
CA GLY A 263 -11.28 -31.89 -28.14
C GLY A 263 -11.92 -33.23 -28.52
N PRO A 264 -11.84 -33.70 -29.79
CA PRO A 264 -11.49 -33.04 -31.06
C PRO A 264 -12.68 -33.01 -32.04
N SER A 265 -13.13 -31.82 -32.49
CA SER A 265 -14.10 -31.67 -33.59
C SER A 265 -13.62 -30.72 -34.70
N THR A 266 -12.34 -30.83 -35.06
CA THR A 266 -11.79 -30.24 -36.30
C THR A 266 -10.64 -31.10 -36.83
N SER A 267 -10.98 -32.30 -37.31
CA SER A 267 -10.10 -33.09 -38.17
C SER A 267 -10.93 -34.01 -39.07
N ALA A 268 -11.81 -33.44 -39.91
CA ALA A 268 -12.42 -34.14 -41.03
C ALA A 268 -13.10 -33.14 -42.00
N SER A 269 -12.32 -32.50 -42.88
CA SER A 269 -12.72 -32.08 -44.24
C SER A 269 -11.70 -31.11 -44.83
N ALA A 270 -10.62 -31.65 -45.40
CA ALA A 270 -9.86 -31.00 -46.49
C ALA A 270 -8.89 -32.02 -47.09
N SER A 271 -9.44 -33.07 -47.70
CA SER A 271 -8.71 -33.93 -48.62
C SER A 271 -9.57 -34.08 -49.87
N GLU A 272 -9.61 -33.04 -50.70
CA GLU A 272 -10.07 -33.13 -52.08
C GLU A 272 -9.08 -32.41 -53.01
N SER A 273 -8.34 -33.25 -53.73
CA SER A 273 -7.90 -33.11 -55.13
C SER A 273 -7.38 -31.75 -55.62
N THR A 274 -6.05 -31.66 -55.73
CA THR A 274 -5.42 -30.94 -56.84
C THR A 274 -4.58 -31.92 -57.66
N SER A 275 -5.19 -32.46 -58.71
CA SER A 275 -4.51 -33.10 -59.82
C SER A 275 -4.78 -32.29 -61.09
N THR A 276 -3.71 -32.06 -61.86
CA THR A 276 -3.65 -31.72 -63.29
C THR A 276 -4.19 -30.35 -63.74
N THR A 277 -3.31 -29.45 -64.22
CA THR A 277 -3.17 -29.21 -65.67
C THR A 277 -1.84 -28.54 -66.01
N SER A 278 -1.10 -29.15 -66.93
CA SER A 278 -0.01 -28.53 -67.68
C SER A 278 -0.58 -27.73 -68.86
N LYS A 279 -0.10 -26.50 -69.06
CA LYS A 279 0.42 -25.94 -70.33
C LYS A 279 0.87 -24.50 -70.11
#